data_AF-M2QDH4-F1
#
_entry.id   AF-M2QDH4-F1
#
_cell.length_a   1.000
_cell.length_b   1.000
_cell.length_c   1.000
_cell.angle_alpha   90.00
_cell.angle_beta   90.00
_cell.angle_gamma   90.00
#
_symmetry.space_group_name_H-M   'P 1'
#
loop_
_entity.id
_entity.type
_entity.pdbx_description
1 polymer ?
#
loop_
_entity_poly.entity_id
_entity_poly.type
_entity_poly.pdbx_seq_one_letter_code
_entity_poly.pdbx_strand_id
1 'polypeptide(L)'
;MSNTTPPKSEIEYSKYITMRNKFIEASRQLTIAKKLLFQYSPERLDSEGNIVKNYKSKKEKKPKKNQISSKRCLFVKNSSIFEFSKNVDGCNVVTRQLTKTAAELDKFDKTTPLSTQRYKFKNNELAYCYGCHRICTSMHPVYVYSCRNCGELFQKNRNLTRDLSNTVSLVIGCRTKLGHQITLKLLRAGSTVIGTTRYPEDTKILFSQYEDYEIFKERLIIYNKGLDLDNNQLENDFKNLKNFIEQQYGHLNHFIFCAAQTIRVREKERNRVKEEIKETNRYGDAKFVKETNINSWKMTIEDLNQKEMEEVIRINSIAPTLLTKVLIPLLKKSTIRPYIIFVHAREGIFHCQKSKFHIHTNMAKASLAMLTLCLCSSHLKTENGIPFSVHGCDPGWISVDEYYENDKPFNVAPLDEVDGASRVLYPLFKELRSKSKTRRHYTKLTF
;
A
#
# COMPACT_ATOMS: atom_id res chain seq x y z
N MET A 1 -35.00 6.55 -55.72
CA MET A 1 -34.01 7.01 -54.73
C MET A 1 -34.39 8.42 -54.28
N SER A 2 -35.17 8.55 -53.21
CA SER A 2 -35.54 9.84 -52.63
C SER A 2 -34.79 10.03 -51.31
N ASN A 3 -33.69 10.78 -51.34
CA ASN A 3 -33.01 11.25 -50.14
C ASN A 3 -33.88 12.31 -49.47
N THR A 4 -34.65 11.93 -48.46
CA THR A 4 -35.33 12.87 -47.58
C THR A 4 -34.39 13.25 -46.43
N THR A 5 -33.84 14.47 -46.51
CA THR A 5 -33.19 15.13 -45.37
C THR A 5 -34.15 15.17 -44.17
N PRO A 6 -33.73 14.77 -42.96
CA PRO A 6 -34.62 14.76 -41.80
C PRO A 6 -35.05 16.19 -41.44
N PRO A 7 -36.30 16.37 -40.96
CA PRO A 7 -36.85 17.69 -40.66
C PRO A 7 -36.01 18.40 -39.59
N LYS A 8 -35.88 19.73 -39.69
CA LYS A 8 -35.06 20.60 -38.83
C LYS A 8 -35.28 20.37 -37.31
N SER A 9 -36.44 19.84 -36.90
CA SER A 9 -36.78 19.52 -35.51
C SER A 9 -36.03 18.32 -34.91
N GLU A 10 -35.66 17.29 -35.70
CA GLU A 10 -34.95 16.10 -35.18
C GLU A 10 -33.47 16.38 -34.90
N ILE A 11 -32.85 17.25 -35.72
CA ILE A 11 -31.46 17.68 -35.53
C ILE A 11 -31.33 18.57 -34.29
N GLU A 12 -32.31 19.44 -34.03
CA GLU A 12 -32.37 20.26 -32.81
C GLU A 12 -32.63 19.40 -31.56
N TYR A 13 -33.49 18.38 -31.67
CA TYR A 13 -33.77 17.46 -30.56
C TYR A 13 -32.54 16.60 -30.20
N SER A 14 -31.80 16.09 -31.19
CA SER A 14 -30.55 15.36 -30.98
C SER A 14 -29.45 16.22 -30.33
N LYS A 15 -29.33 17.50 -30.76
CA LYS A 15 -28.43 18.48 -30.12
C LYS A 15 -28.85 18.78 -28.68
N TYR A 16 -30.15 18.88 -28.41
CA TYR A 16 -30.68 19.08 -27.05
C TYR A 16 -30.40 17.89 -26.14
N ILE A 17 -30.63 16.65 -26.58
CA ILE A 17 -30.32 15.42 -25.83
C ILE A 17 -28.82 15.34 -25.53
N THR A 18 -27.97 15.67 -26.51
CA THR A 18 -26.51 15.67 -26.32
C THR A 18 -26.06 16.73 -25.32
N MET A 19 -26.63 17.94 -25.37
CA MET A 19 -26.37 18.99 -24.37
C MET A 19 -26.87 18.61 -22.98
N ARG A 20 -28.07 18.03 -22.88
CA ARG A 20 -28.65 17.55 -21.62
C ARG A 20 -27.79 16.45 -21.00
N ASN A 21 -27.30 15.49 -21.78
CA ASN A 21 -26.40 14.44 -21.29
C ASN A 21 -25.04 14.99 -20.85
N LYS A 22 -24.47 15.97 -21.58
CA LYS A 22 -23.26 16.69 -21.15
C LYS A 22 -23.49 17.50 -19.87
N PHE A 23 -24.67 18.09 -19.69
CA PHE A 23 -25.04 18.82 -18.47
C PHE A 23 -25.25 17.89 -17.28
N ILE A 24 -25.88 16.73 -17.49
CA ILE A 24 -26.03 15.67 -16.48
C ILE A 24 -24.67 15.15 -16.06
N GLU A 25 -23.76 14.87 -17.01
CA GLU A 25 -22.40 14.41 -16.71
C GLU A 25 -21.59 15.49 -15.97
N ALA A 26 -21.70 16.75 -16.38
CA ALA A 26 -21.06 17.87 -15.68
C ALA A 26 -21.64 18.07 -14.26
N SER A 27 -22.95 17.91 -14.07
CA SER A 27 -23.61 17.97 -12.77
C SER A 27 -23.24 16.79 -11.88
N ARG A 28 -23.04 15.60 -12.46
CA ARG A 28 -22.54 14.39 -11.78
C ARG A 28 -21.09 14.56 -11.34
N GLN A 29 -20.23 15.11 -12.21
CA GLN A 29 -18.86 15.50 -11.89
C GLN A 29 -18.81 16.59 -10.80
N LEU A 30 -19.71 17.59 -10.85
CA LEU A 30 -19.82 18.63 -9.83
C LEU A 30 -20.33 18.07 -8.50
N THR A 31 -21.21 17.08 -8.53
CA THR A 31 -21.73 16.38 -7.34
C THR A 31 -20.67 15.47 -6.74
N ILE A 32 -19.85 14.81 -7.56
CA ILE A 32 -18.67 14.05 -7.12
C ILE A 32 -17.65 15.00 -6.50
N ALA A 33 -17.34 16.13 -7.14
CA ALA A 33 -16.45 17.15 -6.61
C ALA A 33 -17.00 17.76 -5.30
N LYS A 34 -18.30 17.99 -5.18
CA LYS A 34 -18.95 18.47 -3.94
C LYS A 34 -18.97 17.41 -2.84
N LYS A 35 -19.15 16.12 -3.16
CA LYS A 35 -19.00 15.00 -2.22
C LYS A 35 -17.55 14.85 -1.74
N LEU A 36 -16.59 15.06 -2.63
CA LEU A 36 -15.16 15.15 -2.29
C LEU A 36 -14.81 16.43 -1.51
N LEU A 37 -15.60 17.52 -1.61
CA LEU A 37 -15.40 18.72 -0.78
C LEU A 37 -16.01 18.59 0.62
N PHE A 38 -17.17 17.94 0.75
CA PHE A 38 -17.82 17.73 2.06
C PHE A 38 -17.20 16.61 2.91
N GLN A 39 -16.43 15.69 2.30
CA GLN A 39 -15.62 14.70 3.03
C GLN A 39 -14.32 15.26 3.63
N TYR A 40 -13.94 16.51 3.30
CA TYR A 40 -12.59 17.01 3.56
C TYR A 40 -12.56 18.46 4.12
N SER A 41 -13.40 18.77 5.11
CA SER A 41 -13.02 19.81 6.08
C SER A 41 -12.22 19.15 7.19
N PRO A 42 -10.88 19.31 7.25
CA PRO A 42 -10.13 18.85 8.42
C PRO A 42 -10.59 19.66 9.63
N GLU A 43 -11.06 18.98 10.67
CA GLU A 43 -11.14 19.56 12.01
C GLU A 43 -9.73 20.06 12.36
N ARG A 44 -9.58 21.34 12.72
CA ARG A 44 -8.30 21.87 13.21
C ARG A 44 -8.06 21.22 14.57
N LEU A 45 -6.93 20.52 14.68
CA LEU A 45 -6.41 20.01 15.94
C LEU A 45 -5.34 20.98 16.45
N ASP A 46 -5.31 21.22 17.76
CA ASP A 46 -4.22 21.97 18.40
C ASP A 46 -2.95 21.11 18.57
N SER A 47 -1.90 21.68 19.18
CA SER A 47 -0.62 21.02 19.42
C SER A 47 -0.70 19.80 20.35
N GLU A 48 -1.83 19.62 21.05
CA GLU A 48 -2.08 18.51 21.97
C GLU A 48 -3.05 17.47 21.37
N GLY A 49 -3.64 17.76 20.21
CA GLY A 49 -4.49 16.84 19.46
C GLY A 49 -5.98 16.93 19.79
N ASN A 50 -6.45 18.03 20.39
CA ASN A 50 -7.87 18.26 20.69
C ASN A 50 -8.62 18.95 19.52
N ILE A 51 -9.92 18.64 19.37
CA ILE A 51 -10.78 19.22 18.34
C ILE A 51 -11.11 20.68 18.68
N VAL A 52 -10.67 21.62 17.84
CA VAL A 52 -11.05 23.04 17.97
C VAL A 52 -12.47 23.22 17.39
N LYS A 53 -13.47 23.45 18.25
CA LYS A 53 -14.85 23.72 17.83
C LYS A 53 -14.94 25.03 17.01
N ASN A 54 -15.66 24.96 15.88
CA ASN A 54 -15.74 25.99 14.86
C ASN A 54 -16.25 27.35 15.33
N TYR A 55 -15.65 28.38 14.72
CA TYR A 55 -16.00 29.80 14.74
C TYR A 55 -17.45 30.04 14.27
N LYS A 56 -18.21 30.89 15.00
CA LYS A 56 -19.52 31.40 14.56
C LYS A 56 -19.36 32.15 13.23
N SER A 57 -20.20 31.83 12.24
CA SER A 57 -20.23 32.51 10.94
C SER A 57 -20.62 33.99 11.10
N LYS A 58 -19.65 34.90 10.96
CA LYS A 58 -19.97 36.30 10.63
C LYS A 58 -20.50 36.32 9.19
N LYS A 59 -21.67 36.94 8.98
CA LYS A 59 -22.25 37.21 7.65
C LYS A 59 -21.28 38.09 6.85
N GLU A 60 -20.47 37.50 5.99
CA GLU A 60 -19.72 38.24 4.98
C GLU A 60 -20.64 38.70 3.84
N LYS A 61 -20.55 39.98 3.49
CA LYS A 61 -21.28 40.60 2.38
C LYS A 61 -20.88 39.91 1.07
N LYS A 62 -21.89 39.55 0.26
CA LYS A 62 -21.69 38.94 -1.07
C LYS A 62 -20.73 39.80 -1.92
N PRO A 63 -19.65 39.25 -2.49
CA PRO A 63 -18.80 40.01 -3.38
C PRO A 63 -19.56 40.34 -4.67
N LYS A 64 -19.34 41.55 -5.19
CA LYS A 64 -19.87 42.00 -6.48
C LYS A 64 -19.40 41.03 -7.58
N LYS A 65 -20.34 40.62 -8.45
CA LYS A 65 -20.09 39.77 -9.62
C LYS A 65 -19.17 40.50 -10.60
N ASN A 66 -17.86 40.38 -10.43
CA ASN A 66 -16.93 40.61 -11.52
C ASN A 66 -17.00 39.38 -12.42
N GLN A 67 -17.18 39.61 -13.72
CA GLN A 67 -17.16 38.58 -14.76
C GLN A 67 -15.77 37.91 -14.78
N ILE A 68 -15.61 36.85 -13.99
CA ILE A 68 -14.46 35.95 -14.10
C ILE A 68 -14.71 35.13 -15.37
N SER A 69 -13.91 35.34 -16.40
CA SER A 69 -13.90 34.48 -17.59
C SER A 69 -13.75 33.03 -17.12
N SER A 70 -14.74 32.18 -17.40
CA SER A 70 -14.78 30.78 -16.96
C SER A 70 -13.79 29.94 -17.78
N LYS A 71 -12.49 30.13 -17.57
CA LYS A 71 -11.47 29.19 -18.06
C LYS A 71 -11.63 27.89 -17.27
N ARG A 72 -12.22 26.88 -17.92
CA ARG A 72 -12.50 25.56 -17.34
C ARG A 72 -11.19 24.93 -16.87
N CYS A 73 -11.05 24.66 -15.58
CA CYS A 73 -9.92 23.90 -15.04
C CYS A 73 -9.96 22.47 -15.57
N LEU A 74 -8.81 21.95 -16.00
CA LEU A 74 -8.64 20.62 -16.58
C LEU A 74 -7.78 19.77 -15.64
N PHE A 75 -8.27 18.60 -15.25
CA PHE A 75 -7.45 17.66 -14.49
C PHE A 75 -6.50 16.90 -15.42
N VAL A 76 -5.21 16.96 -15.14
CA VAL A 76 -4.18 16.23 -15.89
C VAL A 76 -4.40 14.74 -15.73
N LYS A 77 -4.32 14.01 -16.85
CA LYS A 77 -4.37 12.55 -16.83
C LYS A 77 -3.06 11.99 -16.27
N ASN A 78 -3.15 10.96 -15.44
CA ASN A 78 -1.97 10.26 -14.91
C ASN A 78 -1.04 9.76 -16.04
N SER A 79 -1.59 9.41 -17.21
CA SER A 79 -0.81 9.02 -18.38
C SER A 79 0.09 10.13 -18.91
N SER A 80 -0.34 11.39 -18.88
CA SER A 80 0.48 12.54 -19.30
C SER A 80 1.68 12.74 -18.37
N ILE A 81 1.46 12.59 -17.05
CA ILE A 81 2.53 12.65 -16.04
C ILE A 81 3.49 11.47 -16.23
N PHE A 82 2.95 10.27 -16.47
CA PHE A 82 3.73 9.06 -16.73
C PHE A 82 4.63 9.20 -17.96
N GLU A 83 4.09 9.58 -19.12
CA GLU A 83 4.87 9.70 -20.36
C GLU A 83 5.98 10.75 -20.24
N PHE A 84 5.72 11.87 -19.56
CA PHE A 84 6.77 12.82 -19.23
C PHE A 84 7.84 12.18 -18.33
N SER A 85 7.43 11.58 -17.22
CA SER A 85 8.33 11.11 -16.16
C SER A 85 9.16 9.89 -16.57
N LYS A 86 8.70 9.12 -17.57
CA LYS A 86 9.44 8.02 -18.18
C LYS A 86 10.64 8.51 -19.01
N ASN A 87 10.54 9.70 -19.59
CA ASN A 87 11.51 10.23 -20.54
C ASN A 87 12.43 11.31 -19.94
N VAL A 88 12.27 11.64 -18.64
CA VAL A 88 13.18 12.56 -17.95
C VAL A 88 14.35 11.82 -17.36
N ASP A 89 15.50 12.49 -17.34
CA ASP A 89 16.69 11.97 -16.68
C ASP A 89 16.51 11.90 -15.16
N GLY A 90 17.21 10.93 -14.58
CA GLY A 90 17.33 10.72 -13.15
C GLY A 90 16.24 9.83 -12.54
N CYS A 91 16.44 9.52 -11.28
CA CYS A 91 15.62 8.61 -10.51
C CYS A 91 14.33 9.30 -10.04
N ASN A 92 13.20 8.81 -10.54
CA ASN A 92 11.86 9.13 -10.08
C ASN A 92 11.02 7.85 -9.87
N VAL A 93 9.82 7.98 -9.30
CA VAL A 93 8.96 6.82 -8.99
C VAL A 93 8.57 6.03 -10.24
N VAL A 94 8.42 6.69 -11.39
CA VAL A 94 8.10 6.01 -12.66
C VAL A 94 9.29 5.20 -13.14
N THR A 95 10.49 5.79 -13.21
CA THR A 95 11.70 5.07 -13.64
C THR A 95 12.04 3.91 -12.71
N ARG A 96 11.87 4.08 -11.39
CA ARG A 96 12.00 2.99 -10.41
C ARG A 96 11.03 1.85 -10.72
N GLN A 97 9.78 2.18 -11.01
CA GLN A 97 8.73 1.21 -11.31
C GLN A 97 8.94 0.45 -12.63
N LEU A 98 9.84 0.89 -13.51
CA LEU A 98 10.15 0.23 -14.78
C LEU A 98 11.33 -0.77 -14.70
N THR A 99 12.02 -0.83 -13.55
CA THR A 99 13.09 -1.83 -13.31
C THR A 99 12.52 -3.25 -13.28
N LYS A 100 13.28 -4.23 -13.80
CA LYS A 100 12.79 -5.60 -14.02
C LYS A 100 12.98 -6.50 -12.80
N THR A 101 14.02 -6.29 -12.01
CA THR A 101 14.29 -7.08 -10.80
C THR A 101 14.41 -6.21 -9.55
N ALA A 102 14.29 -6.83 -8.37
CA ALA A 102 14.45 -6.12 -7.10
C ALA A 102 15.90 -5.65 -6.87
N ALA A 103 16.89 -6.43 -7.32
CA ALA A 103 18.31 -6.04 -7.28
C ALA A 103 18.62 -4.90 -8.26
N GLU A 104 18.03 -4.90 -9.47
CA GLU A 104 18.12 -3.78 -10.40
C GLU A 104 17.53 -2.49 -9.82
N LEU A 105 16.35 -2.58 -9.17
CA LEU A 105 15.76 -1.45 -8.46
C LEU A 105 16.72 -0.88 -7.42
N ASP A 106 17.31 -1.75 -6.60
CA ASP A 106 18.25 -1.35 -5.55
C ASP A 106 19.50 -0.65 -6.12
N LYS A 107 20.11 -1.24 -7.15
CA LYS A 107 21.26 -0.65 -7.84
C LYS A 107 20.91 0.70 -8.48
N PHE A 108 19.78 0.77 -9.18
CA PHE A 108 19.29 1.98 -9.82
C PHE A 108 19.10 3.11 -8.78
N ASP A 109 18.49 2.81 -7.65
CA ASP A 109 18.19 3.79 -6.60
C ASP A 109 19.45 4.32 -5.90
N LYS A 110 20.53 3.52 -5.83
CA LYS A 110 21.83 3.90 -5.27
C LYS A 110 22.70 4.71 -6.24
N THR A 111 22.68 4.36 -7.52
CA THR A 111 23.64 4.87 -8.52
C THR A 111 23.08 6.02 -9.37
N THR A 112 21.76 6.13 -9.47
CA THR A 112 21.13 7.14 -10.33
C THR A 112 20.76 8.38 -9.52
N PRO A 113 21.25 9.58 -9.88
CA PRO A 113 20.86 10.83 -9.23
C PRO A 113 19.35 11.06 -9.28
N LEU A 114 18.77 11.64 -8.23
CA LEU A 114 17.35 11.97 -8.20
C LEU A 114 16.98 12.93 -9.35
N SER A 115 15.83 12.70 -9.97
CA SER A 115 15.34 13.60 -11.01
C SER A 115 15.07 15.00 -10.44
N THR A 116 15.43 16.03 -11.18
CA THR A 116 15.19 17.45 -10.86
C THR A 116 14.07 18.06 -11.72
N GLN A 117 13.72 17.37 -12.82
CA GLN A 117 12.72 17.83 -13.78
C GLN A 117 11.31 17.56 -13.29
N ARG A 118 10.40 18.52 -13.51
CA ARG A 118 9.01 18.45 -13.05
C ARG A 118 8.07 18.57 -14.23
N TYR A 119 6.95 17.85 -14.17
CA TYR A 119 5.87 18.01 -15.13
C TYR A 119 5.40 19.47 -15.12
N LYS A 120 5.42 20.11 -16.30
CA LYS A 120 4.97 21.49 -16.48
C LYS A 120 3.48 21.50 -16.81
N PHE A 121 2.67 21.91 -15.83
CA PHE A 121 1.23 22.09 -16.00
C PHE A 121 0.98 23.26 -16.97
N LYS A 122 0.11 23.04 -17.97
CA LYS A 122 -0.37 24.11 -18.85
C LYS A 122 -1.37 25.01 -18.11
N ASN A 123 -1.65 26.19 -18.65
CA ASN A 123 -2.62 27.11 -18.03
C ASN A 123 -3.99 26.42 -17.85
N ASN A 124 -4.48 26.41 -16.60
CA ASN A 124 -5.69 25.74 -16.09
C ASN A 124 -5.57 24.23 -15.79
N GLU A 125 -4.40 23.61 -15.97
CA GLU A 125 -4.20 22.21 -15.59
C GLU A 125 -3.99 22.04 -14.08
N LEU A 126 -4.62 21.02 -13.51
CA LEU A 126 -4.57 20.67 -12.08
C LEU A 126 -4.38 19.17 -11.90
N ALA A 127 -3.83 18.74 -10.78
CA ALA A 127 -3.85 17.33 -10.39
C ALA A 127 -3.94 17.15 -8.88
N TYR A 128 -4.44 16.00 -8.43
CA TYR A 128 -4.51 15.69 -7.01
C TYR A 128 -3.20 15.07 -6.53
N CYS A 129 -2.67 15.56 -5.41
CA CYS A 129 -1.55 14.92 -4.74
C CYS A 129 -1.98 13.56 -4.19
N TYR A 130 -1.27 12.49 -4.52
CA TYR A 130 -1.48 11.16 -3.96
C TYR A 130 -1.38 11.13 -2.42
N GLY A 131 -0.40 11.82 -1.82
CA GLY A 131 -0.20 11.78 -0.37
C GLY A 131 -1.24 12.52 0.48
N CYS A 132 -1.72 13.70 0.06
CA CYS A 132 -2.64 14.53 0.86
C CYS A 132 -3.97 14.85 0.18
N HIS A 133 -4.19 14.33 -1.04
CA HIS A 133 -5.37 14.53 -1.87
C HIS A 133 -5.74 15.99 -2.17
N ARG A 134 -4.82 16.95 -1.94
CA ARG A 134 -5.04 18.37 -2.28
C ARG A 134 -4.78 18.61 -3.76
N ILE A 135 -5.50 19.57 -4.33
CA ILE A 135 -5.27 20.07 -5.68
C ILE A 135 -3.90 20.75 -5.74
N CYS A 136 -3.16 20.44 -6.80
CA CYS A 136 -1.80 20.90 -7.04
C CYS A 136 -1.64 21.40 -8.48
N THR A 137 -0.84 22.44 -8.65
CA THR A 137 -0.36 22.99 -9.93
C THR A 137 1.13 22.69 -10.17
N SER A 138 1.77 21.99 -9.24
CA SER A 138 3.15 21.52 -9.35
C SER A 138 3.30 20.20 -8.60
N MET A 139 3.93 19.22 -9.24
CA MET A 139 4.28 17.94 -8.63
C MET A 139 5.76 17.90 -8.24
N HIS A 140 6.08 16.99 -7.32
CA HIS A 140 7.46 16.70 -6.91
C HIS A 140 8.20 15.98 -8.06
N PRO A 141 9.49 16.28 -8.32
CA PRO A 141 10.21 15.69 -9.46
C PRO A 141 10.46 14.18 -9.31
N VAL A 142 10.70 13.69 -8.09
CA VAL A 142 10.85 12.24 -7.80
C VAL A 142 9.49 11.55 -7.62
N TYR A 143 8.63 12.03 -6.71
CA TYR A 143 7.28 11.50 -6.48
C TYR A 143 6.24 12.21 -7.36
N VAL A 144 6.22 11.85 -8.64
CA VAL A 144 5.54 12.62 -9.71
C VAL A 144 4.02 12.73 -9.57
N TYR A 145 3.41 11.89 -8.73
CA TYR A 145 1.98 11.96 -8.40
C TYR A 145 1.70 12.68 -7.08
N SER A 146 2.69 13.32 -6.45
CA SER A 146 2.55 13.99 -5.15
C SER A 146 3.00 15.44 -5.20
N CYS A 147 2.37 16.29 -4.38
CA CYS A 147 2.84 17.66 -4.15
C CYS A 147 4.24 17.66 -3.55
N ARG A 148 4.91 18.82 -3.63
CA ARG A 148 6.26 19.01 -3.10
C ARG A 148 6.41 18.55 -1.64
N ASN A 149 5.53 19.00 -0.74
CA ASN A 149 5.61 18.66 0.69
C ASN A 149 5.46 17.16 0.96
N CYS A 150 4.55 16.48 0.23
CA CYS A 150 4.37 15.03 0.38
C CYS A 150 5.55 14.26 -0.23
N GLY A 151 6.02 14.68 -1.41
CA GLY A 151 7.18 14.06 -2.05
C GLY A 151 8.46 14.21 -1.24
N GLU A 152 8.71 15.38 -0.63
CA GLU A 152 9.84 15.62 0.26
C GLU A 152 9.75 14.73 1.52
N LEU A 153 8.55 14.59 2.10
CA LEU A 153 8.32 13.68 3.22
C LEU A 153 8.61 12.21 2.83
N PHE A 154 8.17 11.79 1.65
CA PHE A 154 8.39 10.44 1.16
C PHE A 154 9.86 10.17 0.91
N GLN A 155 10.54 11.09 0.21
CA GLN A 155 11.96 10.97 -0.09
C GLN A 155 12.81 10.92 1.19
N LYS A 156 12.53 11.81 2.15
CA LYS A 156 13.25 11.88 3.43
C LYS A 156 13.20 10.55 4.20
N ASN A 157 12.10 9.83 4.13
CA ASN A 157 11.89 8.62 4.92
C ASN A 157 12.08 7.32 4.13
N ARG A 158 12.33 7.39 2.81
CA ARG A 158 12.53 6.22 1.95
C ARG A 158 13.69 5.32 2.39
N ASN A 159 14.76 5.92 2.90
CA ASN A 159 15.95 5.19 3.37
C ASN A 159 16.11 5.29 4.89
N LEU A 160 15.02 5.55 5.61
CA LEU A 160 15.04 5.55 7.06
C LEU A 160 15.51 4.19 7.56
N THR A 161 16.44 4.21 8.51
CA THR A 161 17.02 3.04 9.17
C THR A 161 17.32 3.37 10.64
N ARG A 162 17.67 2.35 11.41
CA ARG A 162 18.18 2.41 12.79
C ARG A 162 19.09 1.21 12.98
N ASP A 163 20.07 1.29 13.87
CA ASP A 163 20.80 0.10 14.29
C ASP A 163 19.86 -0.91 14.99
N LEU A 164 19.82 -2.12 14.44
CA LEU A 164 19.08 -3.29 14.92
C LEU A 164 20.03 -4.48 15.14
N SER A 165 21.32 -4.22 15.29
CA SER A 165 22.31 -5.25 15.64
C SER A 165 21.87 -6.01 16.88
N ASN A 166 22.15 -7.32 16.91
CA ASN A 166 21.77 -8.23 18.00
C ASN A 166 20.26 -8.38 18.23
N THR A 167 19.43 -8.03 17.24
CA THR A 167 17.99 -8.31 17.28
C THR A 167 17.62 -9.45 16.35
N VAL A 168 16.55 -10.16 16.71
CA VAL A 168 15.94 -11.23 15.93
C VAL A 168 14.55 -10.78 15.49
N SER A 169 14.33 -10.76 14.19
CA SER A 169 13.09 -10.31 13.55
C SER A 169 12.46 -11.42 12.73
N LEU A 170 11.14 -11.58 12.84
CA LEU A 170 10.37 -12.53 12.04
C LEU A 170 9.51 -11.77 11.02
N VAL A 171 9.63 -12.12 9.74
CA VAL A 171 8.82 -11.57 8.65
C VAL A 171 8.02 -12.68 7.98
N ILE A 172 6.70 -12.61 8.09
CA ILE A 172 5.79 -13.55 7.41
C ILE A 172 5.44 -13.00 6.03
N GLY A 173 5.74 -13.78 4.98
CA GLY A 173 5.54 -13.36 3.58
C GLY A 173 6.74 -12.61 3.00
N CYS A 174 7.97 -13.07 3.27
CA CYS A 174 9.21 -12.36 2.94
C CYS A 174 9.64 -12.42 1.46
N ARG A 175 9.02 -13.27 0.62
CA ARG A 175 9.54 -13.53 -0.75
C ARG A 175 9.37 -12.36 -1.71
N THR A 176 8.19 -11.74 -1.72
CA THR A 176 7.73 -10.88 -2.82
C THR A 176 7.36 -9.48 -2.32
N LYS A 177 7.45 -8.49 -3.22
CA LYS A 177 7.01 -7.12 -3.03
C LYS A 177 7.42 -6.53 -1.67
N LEU A 178 6.42 -6.15 -0.86
CA LEU A 178 6.59 -5.45 0.40
C LEU A 178 7.36 -6.27 1.45
N GLY A 179 7.06 -7.56 1.58
CA GLY A 179 7.72 -8.42 2.57
C GLY A 179 9.20 -8.61 2.26
N HIS A 180 9.56 -8.66 0.97
CA HIS A 180 10.95 -8.71 0.52
C HIS A 180 11.72 -7.45 0.92
N GLN A 181 11.16 -6.27 0.64
CA GLN A 181 11.80 -5.00 0.98
C GLN A 181 11.83 -4.71 2.49
N ILE A 182 10.83 -5.19 3.25
CA ILE A 182 10.87 -5.16 4.72
C ILE A 182 12.05 -5.99 5.24
N THR A 183 12.19 -7.21 4.73
CA THR A 183 13.27 -8.14 5.11
C THR A 183 14.64 -7.53 4.80
N LEU A 184 14.83 -7.00 3.58
CA LEU A 184 16.07 -6.35 3.17
C LEU A 184 16.44 -5.16 4.06
N LYS A 185 15.46 -4.31 4.41
CA LYS A 185 15.69 -3.15 5.28
C LYS A 185 16.06 -3.56 6.71
N LEU A 186 15.46 -4.61 7.25
CA LEU A 186 15.82 -5.14 8.57
C LEU A 186 17.24 -5.74 8.55
N LEU A 187 17.59 -6.47 7.49
CA LEU A 187 18.94 -7.01 7.30
C LEU A 187 19.99 -5.90 7.19
N ARG A 188 19.74 -4.85 6.40
CA ARG A 188 20.66 -3.71 6.28
C ARG A 188 20.72 -2.85 7.54
N ALA A 189 19.72 -2.94 8.40
CA ALA A 189 19.72 -2.34 9.72
C ALA A 189 20.50 -3.17 10.77
N GLY A 190 21.00 -4.37 10.43
CA GLY A 190 21.82 -5.21 11.33
C GLY A 190 21.06 -6.36 12.02
N SER A 191 19.75 -6.47 11.81
CA SER A 191 18.93 -7.52 12.43
C SER A 191 19.21 -8.91 11.84
N THR A 192 19.15 -9.96 12.65
CA THR A 192 18.96 -11.34 12.18
C THR A 192 17.49 -11.51 11.79
N VAL A 193 17.23 -11.85 10.54
CA VAL A 193 15.86 -11.89 10.00
C VAL A 193 15.48 -13.31 9.60
N ILE A 194 14.46 -13.82 10.27
CA ILE A 194 13.79 -15.08 9.96
C ILE A 194 12.65 -14.77 8.99
N GLY A 195 12.77 -15.23 7.76
CA GLY A 195 11.77 -15.04 6.70
C GLY A 195 10.96 -16.31 6.45
N THR A 196 9.63 -16.19 6.39
CA THR A 196 8.75 -17.30 5.98
C THR A 196 8.03 -17.01 4.68
N THR A 197 7.74 -18.07 3.92
CA THR A 197 7.13 -18.04 2.60
C THR A 197 6.69 -19.46 2.21
N ARG A 198 5.81 -19.59 1.21
CA ARG A 198 5.49 -20.87 0.57
C ARG A 198 6.62 -21.40 -0.32
N TYR A 199 7.54 -20.54 -0.76
CA TYR A 199 8.63 -20.89 -1.68
C TYR A 199 9.99 -20.45 -1.13
N PRO A 200 10.59 -21.22 -0.19
CA PRO A 200 11.87 -20.91 0.43
C PRO A 200 13.03 -20.74 -0.56
N GLU A 201 13.19 -21.68 -1.50
CA GLU A 201 14.33 -21.68 -2.42
C GLU A 201 14.29 -20.48 -3.39
N ASP A 202 13.13 -20.18 -4.00
CA ASP A 202 12.91 -18.96 -4.79
C ASP A 202 13.35 -17.70 -4.03
N THR A 203 13.12 -17.68 -2.71
CA THR A 203 13.44 -16.52 -1.87
C THR A 203 14.94 -16.36 -1.66
N LYS A 204 15.66 -17.45 -1.40
CA LYS A 204 17.12 -17.42 -1.26
C LYS A 204 17.78 -16.91 -2.54
N ILE A 205 17.32 -17.39 -3.70
CA ILE A 205 17.81 -16.93 -5.01
C ILE A 205 17.60 -15.43 -5.17
N LEU A 206 16.41 -14.89 -4.85
CA LEU A 206 16.14 -13.46 -4.96
C LEU A 206 17.08 -12.60 -4.10
N PHE A 207 17.36 -13.02 -2.86
CA PHE A 207 18.28 -12.27 -1.99
C PHE A 207 19.75 -12.39 -2.41
N SER A 208 20.16 -13.50 -3.03
CA SER A 208 21.54 -13.68 -3.52
C SER A 208 21.93 -12.72 -4.65
N GLN A 209 20.95 -12.05 -5.28
CA GLN A 209 21.18 -11.13 -6.40
C GLN A 209 21.62 -9.73 -5.97
N TYR A 210 21.54 -9.38 -4.68
CA TYR A 210 21.95 -8.06 -4.19
C TYR A 210 23.46 -7.95 -4.08
N GLU A 211 24.02 -6.79 -4.47
CA GLU A 211 25.47 -6.53 -4.42
C GLU A 211 26.05 -6.66 -3.00
N ASP A 212 25.25 -6.38 -1.97
CA ASP A 212 25.61 -6.48 -0.55
C ASP A 212 25.17 -7.78 0.12
N TYR A 213 24.80 -8.81 -0.65
CA TYR A 213 24.33 -10.09 -0.11
C TYR A 213 25.32 -10.72 0.87
N GLU A 214 26.62 -10.74 0.53
CA GLU A 214 27.68 -11.32 1.37
C GLU A 214 27.77 -10.66 2.77
N ILE A 215 27.32 -9.42 2.91
CA ILE A 215 27.33 -8.68 4.18
C ILE A 215 26.21 -9.15 5.13
N PHE A 216 25.07 -9.59 4.58
CA PHE A 216 23.91 -9.96 5.40
C PHE A 216 23.48 -11.42 5.28
N LYS A 217 24.10 -12.23 4.41
CA LYS A 217 23.69 -13.61 4.13
C LYS A 217 23.57 -14.47 5.39
N GLU A 218 24.50 -14.35 6.33
CA GLU A 218 24.51 -15.13 7.58
C GLU A 218 23.38 -14.74 8.54
N ARG A 219 22.82 -13.54 8.37
CA ARG A 219 21.68 -13.03 9.14
C ARG A 219 20.34 -13.27 8.44
N LEU A 220 20.34 -13.73 7.19
CA LEU A 220 19.12 -14.08 6.45
C LEU A 220 18.79 -15.56 6.65
N ILE A 221 17.76 -15.82 7.46
CA ILE A 221 17.34 -17.17 7.82
C ILE A 221 15.99 -17.47 7.15
N ILE A 222 16.01 -18.19 6.04
CA ILE A 222 14.77 -18.62 5.38
C ILE A 222 14.29 -19.93 6.01
N TYR A 223 13.08 -19.91 6.57
CA TYR A 223 12.47 -21.10 7.17
C TYR A 223 12.19 -22.16 6.10
N ASN A 224 13.00 -23.23 6.10
CA ASN A 224 13.09 -24.22 5.03
C ASN A 224 11.85 -25.11 4.88
N LYS A 225 11.07 -25.33 5.96
CA LYS A 225 9.81 -26.08 5.89
C LYS A 225 8.71 -25.32 5.12
N GLY A 226 8.95 -24.05 4.81
CA GLY A 226 7.94 -23.16 4.25
C GLY A 226 6.84 -22.84 5.27
N LEU A 227 5.92 -21.95 4.87
CA LEU A 227 4.72 -21.64 5.64
C LEU A 227 3.58 -21.32 4.67
N ASP A 228 2.68 -22.27 4.49
CA ASP A 228 1.40 -22.02 3.83
C ASP A 228 0.37 -21.64 4.89
N LEU A 229 -0.30 -20.50 4.71
CA LEU A 229 -1.30 -20.01 5.64
C LEU A 229 -2.71 -20.49 5.29
N ASP A 230 -2.89 -21.17 4.16
CA ASP A 230 -4.16 -21.84 3.82
C ASP A 230 -4.10 -23.35 4.01
N ASN A 231 -4.04 -23.77 5.27
CA ASN A 231 -4.17 -25.18 5.63
C ASN A 231 -4.91 -25.34 6.98
N ASN A 232 -5.32 -26.56 7.31
CA ASN A 232 -6.07 -26.88 8.54
C ASN A 232 -5.17 -27.16 9.77
N GLN A 233 -3.85 -27.08 9.63
CA GLN A 233 -2.84 -27.41 10.64
C GLN A 233 -2.04 -26.18 11.12
N LEU A 234 -2.56 -24.96 10.96
CA LEU A 234 -1.86 -23.72 11.31
C LEU A 234 -1.26 -23.73 12.71
N GLU A 235 -1.96 -24.27 13.71
CA GLU A 235 -1.42 -24.34 15.07
C GLU A 235 -0.15 -25.19 15.16
N ASN A 236 -0.09 -26.31 14.43
CA ASN A 236 1.08 -27.17 14.39
C ASN A 236 2.25 -26.47 13.67
N ASP A 237 1.97 -25.84 12.53
CA ASP A 237 2.97 -25.09 11.77
C ASP A 237 3.55 -23.93 12.58
N PHE A 238 2.70 -23.19 13.29
CA PHE A 238 3.13 -22.08 14.15
C PHE A 238 3.90 -22.57 15.38
N LYS A 239 3.51 -23.72 15.98
CA LYS A 239 4.30 -24.36 17.05
C LYS A 239 5.68 -24.77 16.55
N ASN A 240 5.76 -25.38 15.37
CA ASN A 240 7.03 -25.76 14.75
C ASN A 240 7.93 -24.55 14.50
N LEU A 241 7.36 -23.47 13.95
CA LEU A 241 8.08 -22.22 13.75
C LEU A 241 8.55 -21.60 15.08
N LYS A 242 7.68 -21.56 16.10
CA LYS A 242 8.06 -21.10 17.45
C LYS A 242 9.22 -21.92 18.00
N ASN A 243 9.12 -23.24 17.96
CA ASN A 243 10.15 -24.13 18.51
C ASN A 243 11.49 -23.93 17.79
N PHE A 244 11.46 -23.77 16.46
CA PHE A 244 12.65 -23.42 15.69
C PHE A 244 13.29 -22.11 16.18
N ILE A 245 12.50 -21.04 16.34
CA ILE A 245 13.00 -19.75 16.83
C ILE A 245 13.54 -19.88 18.26
N GLU A 246 12.82 -20.59 19.13
CA GLU A 246 13.19 -20.80 20.52
C GLU A 246 14.51 -21.56 20.67
N GLN A 247 14.68 -22.63 19.89
CA GLN A 247 15.89 -23.47 19.92
C GLN A 247 17.11 -22.73 19.40
N GLN A 248 16.97 -21.92 18.34
CA GLN A 248 18.11 -21.24 17.73
C GLN A 248 18.46 -19.89 18.37
N TYR A 249 17.46 -19.15 18.84
CA TYR A 249 17.65 -17.76 19.27
C TYR A 249 17.14 -17.47 20.68
N GLY A 250 16.33 -18.34 21.27
CA GLY A 250 15.77 -18.20 22.62
C GLY A 250 14.70 -17.11 22.78
N HIS A 251 14.64 -16.12 21.89
CA HIS A 251 13.74 -14.97 21.98
C HIS A 251 13.38 -14.41 20.60
N LEU A 252 12.44 -13.45 20.57
CA LEU A 252 12.09 -12.67 19.38
C LEU A 252 11.96 -11.20 19.76
N ASN A 253 12.50 -10.28 18.95
CA ASN A 253 12.38 -8.84 19.22
C ASN A 253 11.28 -8.21 18.35
N HIS A 254 11.22 -8.58 17.07
CA HIS A 254 10.30 -7.94 16.13
C HIS A 254 9.51 -8.99 15.35
N PHE A 255 8.20 -8.79 15.23
CA PHE A 255 7.29 -9.63 14.47
C PHE A 255 6.54 -8.76 13.46
N ILE A 256 6.76 -9.02 12.17
CA ILE A 256 6.12 -8.32 11.07
C ILE A 256 5.29 -9.31 10.26
N PHE A 257 3.98 -9.08 10.21
CA PHE A 257 3.06 -9.89 9.43
C PHE A 257 2.67 -9.16 8.14
N CYS A 258 3.26 -9.59 7.03
CA CYS A 258 3.05 -9.00 5.70
C CYS A 258 2.24 -9.90 4.76
N ALA A 259 2.25 -11.22 4.99
CA ALA A 259 1.51 -12.17 4.15
C ALA A 259 0.03 -11.79 4.08
N ALA A 260 -0.51 -11.84 2.87
CA ALA A 260 -1.91 -11.59 2.64
C ALA A 260 -2.35 -12.28 1.35
N GLN A 261 -3.55 -12.83 1.35
CA GLN A 261 -4.22 -13.27 0.13
C GLN A 261 -5.01 -12.09 -0.42
N THR A 262 -4.65 -11.67 -1.64
CA THR A 262 -5.36 -10.58 -2.35
C THR A 262 -5.74 -10.94 -3.77
N ILE A 263 -5.15 -11.99 -4.35
CA ILE A 263 -5.45 -12.48 -5.69
C ILE A 263 -5.32 -14.01 -5.73
N ARG A 264 -6.46 -14.72 -5.63
CA ARG A 264 -6.65 -16.16 -5.94
C ARG A 264 -5.56 -16.80 -6.80
N VAL A 265 -5.76 -16.53 -8.07
CA VAL A 265 -5.19 -17.23 -9.21
C VAL A 265 -3.66 -17.09 -9.24
N ARG A 266 -3.15 -15.91 -8.89
CA ARG A 266 -1.70 -15.63 -8.89
C ARG A 266 -0.94 -16.47 -7.86
N GLU A 267 -1.59 -16.79 -6.75
CA GLU A 267 -0.94 -17.37 -5.58
C GLU A 267 -0.99 -18.89 -5.57
N LYS A 268 -2.13 -19.50 -5.86
CA LYS A 268 -2.30 -20.96 -5.76
C LYS A 268 -2.27 -21.69 -7.09
N GLU A 269 -2.69 -21.03 -8.16
CA GLU A 269 -2.58 -21.56 -9.52
C GLU A 269 -1.28 -21.06 -10.18
N ARG A 270 -0.27 -20.65 -9.39
CA ARG A 270 0.96 -20.00 -9.87
C ARG A 270 1.63 -20.77 -11.01
N ASN A 271 1.72 -22.10 -10.92
CA ASN A 271 2.39 -22.92 -11.94
C ASN A 271 1.59 -22.93 -13.26
N ARG A 272 0.28 -23.17 -13.18
CA ARG A 272 -0.64 -23.06 -14.32
C ARG A 272 -0.57 -21.68 -14.97
N VAL A 273 -0.62 -20.62 -14.17
CA VAL A 273 -0.57 -19.25 -14.69
C VAL A 273 0.80 -18.98 -15.31
N LYS A 274 1.90 -19.44 -14.69
CA LYS A 274 3.28 -19.24 -15.18
C LYS A 274 3.51 -19.71 -16.60
N GLU A 275 2.94 -20.85 -16.97
CA GLU A 275 3.06 -21.41 -18.32
C GLU A 275 2.41 -20.51 -19.39
N GLU A 276 1.50 -19.62 -19.00
CA GLU A 276 0.75 -18.79 -19.92
C GLU A 276 1.09 -17.28 -19.86
N ILE A 277 2.12 -16.89 -19.10
CA ILE A 277 2.48 -15.48 -18.84
C ILE A 277 3.51 -14.97 -19.85
N LYS A 278 3.28 -13.75 -20.36
CA LYS A 278 4.27 -12.99 -21.14
C LYS A 278 5.19 -12.09 -20.30
N GLU A 279 4.73 -11.62 -19.13
CA GLU A 279 5.46 -10.67 -18.27
C GLU A 279 5.32 -10.96 -16.76
N THR A 280 6.44 -10.96 -16.04
CA THR A 280 6.50 -11.10 -14.58
C THR A 280 6.80 -9.77 -13.90
N ASN A 281 6.46 -9.67 -12.60
CA ASN A 281 6.93 -8.59 -11.75
C ASN A 281 8.37 -8.83 -11.28
N ARG A 282 8.93 -7.88 -10.51
CA ARG A 282 10.30 -7.93 -9.96
C ARG A 282 10.68 -9.19 -9.16
N TYR A 283 9.70 -9.97 -8.73
CA TYR A 283 9.87 -11.11 -7.84
C TYR A 283 9.49 -12.43 -8.54
N GLY A 284 9.32 -12.42 -9.86
CA GLY A 284 9.02 -13.61 -10.66
C GLY A 284 7.59 -14.13 -10.51
N ASP A 285 6.66 -13.27 -10.12
CA ASP A 285 5.23 -13.57 -10.09
C ASP A 285 4.51 -12.92 -11.28
N ALA A 286 3.35 -13.45 -11.68
CA ALA A 286 2.54 -12.87 -12.75
C ALA A 286 2.29 -11.38 -12.53
N LYS A 287 2.64 -10.54 -13.49
CA LYS A 287 2.46 -9.09 -13.34
C LYS A 287 1.00 -8.68 -13.39
N PHE A 288 0.18 -9.34 -14.21
CA PHE A 288 -1.25 -9.06 -14.32
C PHE A 288 -2.08 -10.33 -14.23
N VAL A 289 -3.32 -10.18 -13.78
CA VAL A 289 -4.35 -11.22 -13.91
C VAL A 289 -4.96 -11.09 -15.30
N LYS A 290 -5.04 -12.17 -16.07
CA LYS A 290 -5.76 -12.17 -17.35
C LYS A 290 -7.24 -11.91 -17.13
N GLU A 291 -7.88 -11.18 -18.04
CA GLU A 291 -9.32 -10.89 -17.99
C GLU A 291 -10.19 -12.17 -18.03
N THR A 292 -9.67 -13.26 -18.58
CA THR A 292 -10.33 -14.58 -18.56
C THR A 292 -10.42 -15.21 -17.16
N ASN A 293 -9.65 -14.72 -16.19
CA ASN A 293 -9.67 -15.20 -14.81
C ASN A 293 -10.46 -14.25 -13.91
N ILE A 294 -11.18 -14.82 -12.94
CA ILE A 294 -11.88 -14.04 -11.91
C ILE A 294 -10.84 -13.41 -10.99
N ASN A 295 -10.81 -12.07 -10.97
CA ASN A 295 -9.92 -11.31 -10.10
C ASN A 295 -10.63 -10.95 -8.79
N SER A 296 -10.06 -11.33 -7.65
CA SER A 296 -10.59 -11.06 -6.31
C SER A 296 -10.88 -9.56 -6.07
N TRP A 297 -10.21 -8.63 -6.77
CA TRP A 297 -10.46 -7.18 -6.70
C TRP A 297 -11.74 -6.71 -7.40
N LYS A 298 -12.33 -7.57 -8.25
CA LYS A 298 -13.57 -7.31 -8.99
C LYS A 298 -14.73 -8.19 -8.56
N MET A 299 -14.51 -9.12 -7.63
CA MET A 299 -15.56 -9.96 -7.06
C MET A 299 -16.57 -9.14 -6.27
N THR A 300 -17.84 -9.32 -6.61
CA THR A 300 -19.02 -8.86 -5.88
C THR A 300 -19.43 -9.90 -4.83
N ILE A 301 -20.57 -9.67 -4.15
CA ILE A 301 -21.15 -10.64 -3.20
C ILE A 301 -21.58 -11.94 -3.89
N GLU A 302 -22.06 -11.86 -5.13
CA GLU A 302 -22.58 -13.01 -5.90
C GLU A 302 -21.45 -13.91 -6.39
N ASP A 303 -20.24 -13.37 -6.55
CA ASP A 303 -19.06 -14.13 -7.00
C ASP A 303 -18.43 -14.96 -5.86
N LEU A 304 -18.81 -14.71 -4.60
CA LEU A 304 -18.17 -15.35 -3.45
C LEU A 304 -18.62 -16.79 -3.27
N ASN A 305 -17.63 -17.66 -3.09
CA ASN A 305 -17.84 -19.04 -2.65
C ASN A 305 -17.17 -19.28 -1.30
N GLN A 306 -17.58 -20.37 -0.63
CA GLN A 306 -17.08 -20.75 0.69
C GLN A 306 -15.55 -20.84 0.71
N LYS A 307 -14.93 -21.51 -0.27
CA LYS A 307 -13.48 -21.72 -0.33
C LYS A 307 -12.72 -20.38 -0.39
N GLU A 308 -13.15 -19.43 -1.22
CA GLU A 308 -12.53 -18.10 -1.30
C GLU A 308 -12.66 -17.35 0.02
N MET A 309 -13.86 -17.36 0.61
CA MET A 309 -14.13 -16.63 1.84
C MET A 309 -13.30 -17.16 3.01
N GLU A 310 -13.30 -18.48 3.20
CA GLU A 310 -12.52 -19.14 4.25
C GLU A 310 -11.02 -18.89 4.07
N GLU A 311 -10.49 -19.03 2.86
CA GLU A 311 -9.07 -18.80 2.56
C GLU A 311 -8.65 -17.36 2.91
N VAL A 312 -9.40 -16.36 2.44
CA VAL A 312 -9.08 -14.95 2.69
C VAL A 312 -9.13 -14.65 4.18
N ILE A 313 -10.19 -15.08 4.88
CA ILE A 313 -10.32 -14.86 6.33
C ILE A 313 -9.22 -15.60 7.08
N ARG A 314 -8.88 -16.81 6.66
CA ARG A 314 -7.85 -17.62 7.29
C ARG A 314 -6.48 -16.96 7.18
N ILE A 315 -6.06 -16.55 5.98
CA ILE A 315 -4.75 -15.93 5.75
C ILE A 315 -4.68 -14.53 6.36
N ASN A 316 -5.71 -13.69 6.16
CA ASN A 316 -5.64 -12.27 6.51
C ASN A 316 -6.10 -11.95 7.94
N SER A 317 -6.75 -12.88 8.64
CA SER A 317 -7.30 -12.66 9.99
C SER A 317 -6.97 -13.78 10.99
N ILE A 318 -7.26 -15.05 10.67
CA ILE A 318 -7.05 -16.16 11.62
C ILE A 318 -5.55 -16.40 11.86
N ALA A 319 -4.78 -16.55 10.79
CA ALA A 319 -3.34 -16.76 10.84
C ALA A 319 -2.58 -15.70 11.65
N PRO A 320 -2.74 -14.37 11.40
CA PRO A 320 -2.05 -13.38 12.22
C PRO A 320 -2.47 -13.43 13.69
N THR A 321 -3.73 -13.77 13.99
CA THR A 321 -4.22 -13.89 15.37
C THR A 321 -3.57 -15.07 16.10
N LEU A 322 -3.65 -16.27 15.52
CA LEU A 322 -3.09 -17.48 16.12
C LEU A 322 -1.56 -17.41 16.22
N LEU A 323 -0.90 -16.91 15.18
CA LEU A 323 0.55 -16.77 15.19
C LEU A 323 1.01 -15.76 16.25
N THR A 324 0.31 -14.63 16.39
CA THR A 324 0.60 -13.67 17.48
C THR A 324 0.52 -14.34 18.84
N LYS A 325 -0.58 -15.07 19.12
CA LYS A 325 -0.75 -15.82 20.37
C LYS A 325 0.45 -16.75 20.64
N VAL A 326 0.87 -17.50 19.62
CA VAL A 326 1.97 -18.47 19.72
C VAL A 326 3.34 -17.79 19.96
N LEU A 327 3.55 -16.60 19.38
CA LEU A 327 4.83 -15.89 19.46
C LEU A 327 4.99 -14.98 20.69
N ILE A 328 3.89 -14.61 21.37
CA ILE A 328 3.94 -13.76 22.58
C ILE A 328 4.97 -14.26 23.62
N PRO A 329 5.06 -15.57 23.96
CA PRO A 329 6.08 -16.07 24.88
C PRO A 329 7.52 -15.74 24.46
N LEU A 330 7.84 -15.78 23.16
CA LEU A 330 9.17 -15.44 22.65
C LEU A 330 9.42 -13.93 22.68
N LEU A 331 8.40 -13.13 22.36
CA LEU A 331 8.47 -11.67 22.43
C LEU A 331 8.63 -11.18 23.87
N LYS A 332 8.06 -11.90 24.85
CA LYS A 332 8.18 -11.58 26.27
C LYS A 332 9.61 -11.74 26.80
N LYS A 333 10.41 -12.62 26.20
CA LYS A 333 11.83 -12.84 26.53
C LYS A 333 12.76 -11.75 25.98
N SER A 334 12.26 -10.79 25.20
CA SER A 334 13.08 -9.71 24.65
C SER A 334 13.58 -8.78 25.75
N THR A 335 14.86 -8.41 25.67
CA THR A 335 15.50 -7.42 26.56
C THR A 335 15.33 -5.98 26.07
N ILE A 336 14.78 -5.78 24.88
CA ILE A 336 14.44 -4.48 24.30
C ILE A 336 12.94 -4.41 24.04
N ARG A 337 12.45 -3.23 23.62
CA ARG A 337 11.04 -3.03 23.26
C ARG A 337 10.66 -3.94 22.08
N PRO A 338 9.71 -4.89 22.26
CA PRO A 338 9.26 -5.71 21.16
C PRO A 338 8.35 -4.94 20.22
N TYR A 339 8.41 -5.24 18.92
CA TYR A 339 7.52 -4.65 17.92
C TYR A 339 6.66 -5.73 17.28
N ILE A 340 5.34 -5.50 17.27
CA ILE A 340 4.38 -6.29 16.48
C ILE A 340 3.79 -5.35 15.44
N ILE A 341 4.05 -5.62 14.17
CA ILE A 341 3.62 -4.76 13.06
C ILE A 341 2.79 -5.57 12.07
N PHE A 342 1.53 -5.19 11.92
CA PHE A 342 0.64 -5.75 10.90
C PHE A 342 0.58 -4.83 9.69
N VAL A 343 0.69 -5.41 8.49
CA VAL A 343 0.46 -4.68 7.24
C VAL A 343 -1.04 -4.51 7.01
N HIS A 344 -1.52 -3.34 7.39
CA HIS A 344 -2.87 -2.87 7.10
C HIS A 344 -2.96 -2.37 5.65
N ALA A 345 -4.18 -2.04 5.24
CA ALA A 345 -4.45 -1.41 3.96
C ALA A 345 -5.76 -0.63 4.05
N ARG A 346 -6.10 0.14 3.01
CA ARG A 346 -7.35 0.92 2.94
C ARG A 346 -8.59 0.04 3.16
N GLU A 347 -8.51 -1.22 2.75
CA GLU A 347 -9.52 -2.26 2.89
C GLU A 347 -9.97 -2.45 4.35
N GLY A 348 -9.06 -2.31 5.32
CA GLY A 348 -9.36 -2.50 6.74
C GLY A 348 -9.91 -1.28 7.46
N ILE A 349 -10.14 -0.16 6.76
CA ILE A 349 -10.46 1.13 7.39
C ILE A 349 -11.92 1.51 7.14
N PHE A 350 -12.65 1.76 8.22
CA PHE A 350 -14.07 2.13 8.21
C PHE A 350 -14.33 3.57 7.75
N HIS A 351 -13.43 4.51 8.04
CA HIS A 351 -13.57 5.93 7.66
C HIS A 351 -13.18 6.21 6.20
N CYS A 352 -13.65 5.39 5.27
CA CYS A 352 -13.48 5.64 3.84
C CYS A 352 -14.65 5.05 3.05
N GLN A 353 -14.92 5.57 1.86
CA GLN A 353 -15.92 4.98 0.98
C GLN A 353 -15.44 3.62 0.46
N LYS A 354 -16.29 2.60 0.62
CA LYS A 354 -16.10 1.24 0.12
C LYS A 354 -16.90 1.01 -1.17
N SER A 355 -16.39 0.16 -2.05
CA SER A 355 -17.09 -0.32 -3.24
C SER A 355 -17.91 -1.59 -2.95
N LYS A 356 -18.75 -1.98 -3.90
CA LYS A 356 -19.42 -3.30 -3.91
C LYS A 356 -18.48 -4.48 -4.21
N PHE A 357 -17.22 -4.21 -4.54
CA PHE A 357 -16.21 -5.20 -4.87
C PHE A 357 -15.25 -5.47 -3.71
N HIS A 358 -14.54 -6.61 -3.77
CA HIS A 358 -13.46 -6.98 -2.85
C HIS A 358 -13.91 -7.12 -1.39
N ILE A 359 -15.16 -7.57 -1.18
CA ILE A 359 -15.85 -7.56 0.11
C ILE A 359 -15.10 -8.39 1.16
N HIS A 360 -14.71 -9.63 0.83
CA HIS A 360 -14.01 -10.55 1.74
C HIS A 360 -12.70 -9.96 2.27
N THR A 361 -11.90 -9.31 1.43
CA THR A 361 -10.65 -8.67 1.86
C THR A 361 -10.89 -7.43 2.71
N ASN A 362 -11.92 -6.62 2.40
CA ASN A 362 -12.34 -5.52 3.27
C ASN A 362 -12.69 -6.04 4.68
N MET A 363 -13.48 -7.10 4.76
CA MET A 363 -13.83 -7.74 6.05
C MET A 363 -12.59 -8.28 6.77
N ALA A 364 -11.73 -9.03 6.07
CA ALA A 364 -10.56 -9.65 6.69
C ALA A 364 -9.53 -8.61 7.17
N LYS A 365 -9.27 -7.56 6.39
CA LYS A 365 -8.38 -6.46 6.80
C LYS A 365 -8.98 -5.60 7.91
N ALA A 366 -10.31 -5.49 7.99
CA ALA A 366 -10.96 -4.82 9.12
C ALA A 366 -10.80 -5.63 10.41
N SER A 367 -10.90 -6.97 10.32
CA SER A 367 -10.59 -7.88 11.43
C SER A 367 -9.12 -7.76 11.88
N LEU A 368 -8.17 -7.71 10.93
CA LEU A 368 -6.75 -7.47 11.25
C LEU A 368 -6.52 -6.11 11.95
N ALA A 369 -7.24 -5.07 11.51
CA ALA A 369 -7.19 -3.77 12.16
C ALA A 369 -7.76 -3.82 13.58
N MET A 370 -8.83 -4.59 13.80
CA MET A 370 -9.39 -4.83 15.13
C MET A 370 -8.41 -5.59 16.04
N LEU A 371 -7.71 -6.59 15.52
CA LEU A 371 -6.66 -7.29 16.27
C LEU A 371 -5.60 -6.32 16.80
N THR A 372 -5.15 -5.38 15.96
CA THR A 372 -4.21 -4.31 16.38
C THR A 372 -4.77 -3.46 17.53
N LEU A 373 -6.06 -3.08 17.47
CA LEU A 373 -6.72 -2.31 18.53
C LEU A 373 -6.76 -3.07 19.85
N CYS A 374 -7.14 -4.35 19.82
CA CYS A 374 -7.19 -5.21 20.99
C CYS A 374 -5.79 -5.40 21.62
N LEU A 375 -4.77 -5.66 20.79
CA LEU A 375 -3.39 -5.83 21.26
C LEU A 375 -2.77 -4.53 21.79
N CYS A 376 -3.16 -3.37 21.28
CA CYS A 376 -2.76 -2.10 21.89
C CYS A 376 -3.35 -1.93 23.30
N SER A 377 -4.55 -2.47 23.54
CA SER A 377 -5.30 -2.33 24.79
C SER A 377 -4.94 -3.41 25.83
N SER A 378 -4.24 -4.47 25.43
CA SER A 378 -3.86 -5.56 26.33
C SER A 378 -2.65 -5.27 27.22
N HIS A 379 -1.99 -4.12 27.02
CA HIS A 379 -0.84 -3.67 27.83
C HIS A 379 0.27 -4.72 27.99
N LEU A 380 0.55 -5.50 26.92
CA LEU A 380 1.62 -6.51 26.92
C LEU A 380 2.96 -5.90 27.30
N LYS A 381 3.70 -6.61 28.15
CA LYS A 381 5.05 -6.28 28.62
C LYS A 381 5.95 -7.50 28.51
N THR A 382 7.25 -7.25 28.35
CA THR A 382 8.29 -8.28 28.49
C THR A 382 8.38 -8.74 29.93
N GLU A 383 9.11 -9.83 30.17
CA GLU A 383 9.42 -10.34 31.51
C GLU A 383 10.13 -9.27 32.35
N ASN A 384 10.93 -8.42 31.71
CA ASN A 384 11.62 -7.28 32.35
C ASN A 384 10.76 -5.99 32.39
N GLY A 385 9.46 -6.08 32.14
CA GLY A 385 8.51 -4.96 32.28
C GLY A 385 8.47 -3.96 31.13
N ILE A 386 9.19 -4.20 30.01
CA ILE A 386 9.22 -3.28 28.87
C ILE A 386 7.92 -3.41 28.07
N PRO A 387 7.16 -2.31 27.82
CA PRO A 387 5.91 -2.39 27.09
C PRO A 387 6.13 -2.70 25.60
N PHE A 388 5.28 -3.56 25.05
CA PHE A 388 5.28 -3.89 23.63
C PHE A 388 4.89 -2.67 22.78
N SER A 389 5.33 -2.67 21.53
CA SER A 389 4.98 -1.67 20.52
C SER A 389 4.17 -2.30 19.40
N VAL A 390 2.86 -2.07 19.39
CA VAL A 390 1.93 -2.67 18.43
C VAL A 390 1.45 -1.62 17.44
N HIS A 391 1.54 -1.93 16.15
CA HIS A 391 1.18 -1.01 15.07
C HIS A 391 0.50 -1.72 13.91
N GLY A 392 -0.49 -1.05 13.34
CA GLY A 392 -1.00 -1.33 12.01
C GLY A 392 -0.49 -0.28 11.04
N CYS A 393 0.14 -0.69 9.94
CA CYS A 393 0.73 0.24 8.97
C CYS A 393 0.20 -0.01 7.56
N ASP A 394 -0.29 1.06 6.92
CA ASP A 394 -0.67 1.09 5.52
C ASP A 394 0.55 1.49 4.66
N PRO A 395 1.04 0.60 3.77
CA PRO A 395 2.18 0.89 2.90
C PRO A 395 1.85 1.92 1.81
N GLY A 396 0.58 2.23 1.59
CA GLY A 396 0.10 2.98 0.44
C GLY A 396 0.01 2.10 -0.81
N TRP A 397 -0.12 2.75 -1.95
CA TRP A 397 -0.36 2.13 -3.24
C TRP A 397 0.97 1.89 -3.93
N ILE A 398 1.47 0.66 -3.81
CA ILE A 398 2.81 0.27 -4.26
C ILE A 398 2.82 -0.60 -5.52
N SER A 399 1.66 -1.12 -5.92
CA SER A 399 1.49 -2.06 -7.03
C SER A 399 0.20 -1.78 -7.81
N VAL A 400 0.22 -2.09 -9.11
CA VAL A 400 -0.96 -2.10 -9.99
C VAL A 400 -1.26 -3.50 -10.53
N ASP A 401 -0.44 -4.48 -10.17
CA ASP A 401 -0.54 -5.86 -10.61
C ASP A 401 -1.87 -6.54 -10.23
N GLU A 402 -2.55 -5.96 -9.24
CA GLU A 402 -3.85 -6.40 -8.72
C GLU A 402 -5.00 -6.10 -9.68
N TYR A 403 -4.78 -5.30 -10.72
CA TYR A 403 -5.79 -4.90 -11.69
C TYR A 403 -5.60 -5.61 -13.03
N TYR A 404 -6.68 -5.65 -13.82
CA TYR A 404 -6.56 -5.94 -15.24
C TYR A 404 -5.76 -4.83 -15.93
N GLU A 405 -5.01 -5.18 -16.96
CA GLU A 405 -4.07 -4.26 -17.62
C GLU A 405 -4.76 -2.98 -18.13
N ASN A 406 -5.99 -3.11 -18.63
CA ASN A 406 -6.79 -2.03 -19.21
C ASN A 406 -7.57 -1.20 -18.16
N ASP A 407 -7.62 -1.64 -16.90
CA ASP A 407 -8.45 -1.05 -15.84
C ASP A 407 -7.61 -0.61 -14.62
N LYS A 408 -6.31 -0.43 -14.82
CA LYS A 408 -5.42 0.10 -13.78
C LYS A 408 -5.63 1.61 -13.59
N PRO A 409 -5.72 2.10 -12.34
CA PRO A 409 -5.93 3.53 -12.06
C PRO A 409 -4.68 4.39 -12.29
N PHE A 410 -3.51 3.75 -12.39
CA PHE A 410 -2.25 4.37 -12.74
C PHE A 410 -1.50 3.50 -13.75
N ASN A 411 -0.73 4.13 -14.64
CA ASN A 411 0.20 3.42 -15.52
C ASN A 411 1.24 2.62 -14.71
N VAL A 412 1.72 3.22 -13.62
CA VAL A 412 2.56 2.61 -12.58
C VAL A 412 2.13 3.16 -11.22
N ALA A 413 2.28 2.38 -10.15
CA ALA A 413 1.85 2.80 -8.83
C ALA A 413 2.56 4.08 -8.35
N PRO A 414 1.89 4.92 -7.53
CA PRO A 414 2.43 6.21 -7.09
C PRO A 414 3.54 6.12 -6.04
N LEU A 415 3.75 4.93 -5.49
CA LEU A 415 4.86 4.53 -4.62
C LEU A 415 5.40 3.20 -5.13
N ASP A 416 6.57 2.78 -4.66
CA ASP A 416 7.11 1.43 -4.89
C ASP A 416 7.23 0.62 -3.58
N GLU A 417 7.78 -0.58 -3.66
CA GLU A 417 7.86 -1.49 -2.52
C GLU A 417 8.87 -1.03 -1.47
N VAL A 418 9.89 -0.26 -1.85
CA VAL A 418 10.86 0.35 -0.92
C VAL A 418 10.19 1.45 -0.09
N ASP A 419 9.34 2.25 -0.74
CA ASP A 419 8.48 3.24 -0.08
C ASP A 419 7.51 2.57 0.91
N GLY A 420 6.86 1.49 0.48
CA GLY A 420 5.95 0.71 1.31
C GLY A 420 6.64 0.15 2.55
N ALA A 421 7.79 -0.51 2.38
CA ALA A 421 8.54 -1.10 3.48
C ALA A 421 8.98 -0.05 4.50
N SER A 422 9.39 1.13 4.02
CA SER A 422 9.76 2.25 4.88
C SER A 422 8.61 2.78 5.72
N ARG A 423 7.38 2.76 5.20
CA ARG A 423 6.17 3.14 5.97
C ARG A 423 5.82 2.10 7.03
N VAL A 424 5.96 0.82 6.70
CA VAL A 424 5.69 -0.29 7.63
C VAL A 424 6.71 -0.31 8.77
N LEU A 425 7.99 -0.10 8.47
CA LEU A 425 9.07 -0.10 9.47
C LEU A 425 9.26 1.24 10.17
N TYR A 426 8.56 2.30 9.75
CA TYR A 426 8.64 3.62 10.37
C TYR A 426 8.50 3.62 11.90
N PRO A 427 7.50 2.95 12.52
CA PRO A 427 7.40 2.92 13.98
C PRO A 427 8.58 2.23 14.65
N LEU A 428 9.21 1.24 14.01
CA LEU A 428 10.40 0.58 14.52
C LEU A 428 11.62 1.51 14.44
N PHE A 429 11.87 2.09 13.27
CA PHE A 429 13.04 2.97 13.06
C PHE A 429 12.94 4.33 13.76
N LYS A 430 11.73 4.79 14.10
CA LYS A 430 11.50 6.00 14.93
C LYS A 430 11.21 5.69 16.40
N GLU A 431 11.32 4.43 16.82
CA GLU A 431 11.15 4.01 18.21
C GLU A 431 9.78 4.40 18.81
N LEU A 432 8.74 4.42 17.96
CA LEU A 432 7.43 4.90 18.36
C LEU A 432 6.75 3.90 19.29
N ARG A 433 6.00 4.42 20.27
CA ARG A 433 5.08 3.64 21.11
C ARG A 433 3.87 3.17 20.31
N SER A 434 3.19 2.13 20.82
CA SER A 434 1.99 1.55 20.22
C SER A 434 0.99 2.61 19.77
N LYS A 435 0.36 2.35 18.63
CA LYS A 435 -0.72 3.22 18.12
C LYS A 435 -1.86 2.35 17.62
N SER A 436 -3.02 2.58 18.22
CA SER A 436 -4.28 1.92 17.86
C SER A 436 -4.73 2.27 16.44
N LYS A 437 -4.62 3.55 16.06
CA LYS A 437 -4.96 4.01 14.70
C LYS A 437 -3.92 3.56 13.68
N THR A 438 -4.38 3.05 12.53
CA THR A 438 -3.53 2.72 11.39
C THR A 438 -2.65 3.89 10.98
N ARG A 439 -1.35 3.65 10.84
CA ARG A 439 -0.40 4.63 10.31
C ARG A 439 -0.45 4.61 8.79
N ARG A 440 -0.68 5.77 8.19
CA ARG A 440 -0.56 5.99 6.75
C ARG A 440 0.38 7.16 6.51
N HIS A 441 1.23 7.10 5.49
CA HIS A 441 2.21 8.16 5.17
C HIS A 441 3.01 8.63 6.41
N TYR A 442 3.54 7.67 7.18
CA TYR A 442 4.38 7.84 8.40
C TYR A 442 3.66 8.39 9.64
N THR A 443 3.05 9.57 9.54
CA THR A 443 2.49 10.31 10.69
C THR A 443 1.08 10.85 10.45
N LYS A 444 0.64 10.93 9.19
CA LYS A 444 -0.64 11.54 8.84
C LYS A 444 -1.76 10.50 8.88
N LEU A 445 -2.68 10.68 9.83
CA LEU A 445 -4.01 10.08 9.79
C LEU A 445 -4.82 10.75 8.67
N THR A 446 -4.47 10.52 7.41
CA THR A 446 -5.24 11.05 6.27
C THR A 446 -6.31 10.03 5.90
N PHE A 447 -7.54 10.34 6.31
CA PHE A 447 -8.73 9.91 5.58
C PHE A 447 -9.24 11.08 4.77
#